data_AF-A0A939MGE3-F1
#
_entry.id   AF-A0A939MGE3-F1
#
_cell.length_a   1.000
_cell.length_b   1.000
_cell.length_c   1.000
_cell.angle_alpha   90.00
_cell.angle_beta   90.00
_cell.angle_gamma   90.00
#
_symmetry.space_group_name_H-M   'P 1'
#
loop_
_entity.id
_entity.type
_entity.pdbx_description
1 polymer ?
#
loop_
_entity_poly.entity_id
_entity_poly.type
_entity_poly.pdbx_seq_one_letter_code
_entity_poly.pdbx_strand_id
1 'polypeptide(L)'
;MGASACAVSPRQQEVTIYEHANAFRRAHRRFRRHRGAPGHRRRASVGRAPARSRGRPARRLPLGHARYRARLHRPARARGGRRLHGGPAAIRPAVPQGRAAGARARPRSHRLGGGGGLPLRHRRRDPGGRRLAAGDRTAVGARPARHPRRHPPEGASVTKKTKVAIIGSGNIGSDLMFKVHRLSEVLEMGVMVGIDPASDGLARAGRLGFETTHEGVDGLIASPQFDEIGVVFDATSAGAHRHNAAKLAPHGKQLVDLTPAAIGPYVVPAVNLGEHLDADNINMVTCGGQATIPIVAAIGAVTPVHYAEIVASISSKSAGPGTRANIDEFTETTAAGLEQVGGAARGKAIIILNPADPPMIMRDTVQVLVSRQDDDARAAIVAAVEARIAEVQRYVPGYRLKQQVQFRDVDAEFDGLVPADRRQGEGYTHVTVFLEVEGAAMYLPSYAGNLDIMTSAALRAAERLVLSARERKEVHA
;
A
#
# COMPACT_ATOMS: atom_id res chain seq x y z
N MET A 1 39.64 -25.74 -24.20
CA MET A 1 40.12 -24.65 -23.32
C MET A 1 38.90 -24.08 -22.62
N GLY A 2 38.85 -24.22 -21.29
CA GLY A 2 37.67 -24.00 -20.47
C GLY A 2 37.40 -22.54 -20.15
N ALA A 3 36.12 -22.20 -20.01
CA ALA A 3 35.66 -20.91 -19.49
C ALA A 3 35.60 -20.97 -17.96
N SER A 4 36.40 -20.12 -17.30
CA SER A 4 36.41 -19.98 -15.85
C SER A 4 35.30 -19.01 -15.42
N ALA A 5 34.35 -19.51 -14.63
CA ALA A 5 33.35 -18.71 -13.93
C ALA A 5 33.99 -18.20 -12.62
N CYS A 6 34.06 -16.89 -12.45
CA CYS A 6 34.49 -16.27 -11.19
C CYS A 6 33.29 -16.25 -10.22
N ALA A 7 33.18 -17.29 -9.38
CA ALA A 7 32.22 -17.33 -8.27
C ALA A 7 32.78 -16.53 -7.09
N VAL A 8 32.07 -15.47 -6.67
CA VAL A 8 32.35 -14.74 -5.44
C VAL A 8 31.74 -15.51 -4.27
N SER A 9 32.54 -15.77 -3.23
CA SER A 9 32.13 -16.60 -2.10
C SER A 9 31.20 -15.85 -1.11
N PRO A 10 30.29 -16.56 -0.41
CA PRO A 10 29.35 -15.95 0.54
C PRO A 10 30.00 -15.14 1.67
N ARG A 11 31.27 -15.43 2.01
CA ARG A 11 32.00 -14.69 3.06
C ARG A 11 32.41 -13.27 2.65
N GLN A 12 32.44 -12.94 1.36
CA GLN A 12 32.80 -11.59 0.90
C GLN A 12 31.61 -10.61 0.90
N GLN A 13 30.37 -11.10 1.03
CA GLN A 13 29.19 -10.24 1.20
C GLN A 13 28.96 -9.80 2.65
N GLU A 14 29.50 -10.54 3.64
CA GLU A 14 29.35 -10.22 5.07
C GLU A 14 30.28 -9.08 5.56
N VAL A 15 31.44 -8.89 4.93
CA VAL A 15 32.43 -7.89 5.37
C VAL A 15 31.98 -6.45 5.04
N THR A 16 31.28 -6.25 3.92
CA THR A 16 30.89 -4.91 3.44
C THR A 16 29.74 -4.28 4.23
N ILE A 17 28.92 -5.09 4.90
CA ILE A 17 27.78 -4.62 5.72
C ILE A 17 28.27 -4.22 7.13
N TYR A 18 29.25 -4.94 7.67
CA TYR A 18 29.80 -4.66 9.00
C TYR A 18 30.67 -3.39 9.05
N GLU A 19 31.37 -3.07 7.96
CA GLU A 19 32.19 -1.85 7.89
C GLU A 19 31.34 -0.56 7.83
N HIS A 20 30.18 -0.59 7.17
CA HIS A 20 29.25 0.55 7.13
C HIS A 20 28.57 0.83 8.48
N ALA A 21 28.22 -0.22 9.23
CA ALA A 21 27.65 -0.06 10.58
C ALA A 21 28.65 0.57 11.57
N ASN A 22 29.94 0.28 11.41
CA ASN A 22 30.99 0.85 12.25
C ASN A 22 31.35 2.29 11.85
N ALA A 23 31.27 2.64 10.56
CA ALA A 23 31.42 4.02 10.09
C ALA A 23 30.33 4.95 10.66
N PHE A 24 29.08 4.45 10.72
CA PHE A 24 27.94 5.20 11.27
C PHE A 24 28.08 5.44 12.79
N ARG A 25 28.53 4.43 13.56
CA ARG A 25 28.80 4.58 15.01
C ARG A 25 29.92 5.58 15.30
N ARG A 26 30.96 5.65 14.44
CA ARG A 26 32.06 6.63 14.58
C ARG A 26 31.61 8.06 14.27
N ALA A 27 30.74 8.25 13.27
CA ALA A 27 30.14 9.55 12.96
C ALA A 27 29.23 10.05 14.09
N HIS A 28 28.43 9.17 14.69
CA HIS A 28 27.49 9.52 15.76
C HIS A 28 28.19 9.89 17.09
N ARG A 29 29.36 9.32 17.38
CA ARG A 29 30.19 9.71 18.54
C ARG A 29 30.88 11.05 18.35
N ARG A 30 31.24 11.45 17.12
CA ARG A 30 31.78 12.79 16.83
C ARG A 30 30.72 13.88 16.95
N PHE A 31 29.47 13.60 16.61
CA PHE A 31 28.37 14.57 16.69
C PHE A 31 27.96 14.92 18.14
N ARG A 32 28.11 13.99 19.10
CA ARG A 32 27.80 14.23 20.52
C ARG A 32 28.85 15.05 21.28
N ARG A 33 30.07 15.23 20.75
CA ARG A 33 31.10 16.06 21.40
C ARG A 33 30.95 17.57 21.14
N HIS A 34 30.00 18.00 20.29
CA HIS A 34 29.81 19.41 19.91
C HIS A 34 28.54 20.09 20.44
N ARG A 35 27.83 19.50 21.42
CA ARG A 35 26.80 20.23 22.17
C ARG A 35 27.19 20.31 23.64
N GLY A 36 27.58 21.52 24.04
CA GLY A 36 27.90 21.88 25.42
C GLY A 36 26.73 21.68 26.38
N ALA A 37 27.08 21.43 27.63
CA ALA A 37 26.19 21.15 28.74
C ALA A 37 25.26 22.33 29.08
N PRO A 38 24.01 22.10 29.52
CA PRO A 38 23.19 23.12 30.15
C PRO A 38 23.49 23.21 31.65
N GLY A 39 23.78 24.43 32.11
CA GLY A 39 24.10 24.76 33.48
C GLY A 39 22.92 24.65 34.47
N HIS A 40 23.28 24.35 35.71
CA HIS A 40 22.42 24.36 36.90
C HIS A 40 21.64 25.68 37.07
N ARG A 41 20.32 25.58 37.27
CA ARG A 41 19.54 26.60 37.99
C ARG A 41 18.76 25.96 39.13
N ARG A 42 18.94 26.55 40.31
CA ARG A 42 18.42 26.15 41.62
C ARG A 42 16.89 26.22 41.67
N ARG A 43 16.27 25.22 42.29
CA ARG A 43 14.87 25.23 42.73
C ARG A 43 14.72 26.16 43.93
N ALA A 44 13.78 27.10 43.88
CA ALA A 44 13.26 27.82 45.04
C ALA A 44 11.86 27.28 45.37
N SER A 45 11.63 27.13 46.67
CA SER A 45 10.50 26.52 47.36
C SER A 45 9.16 27.25 47.17
N VAL A 46 8.08 26.46 47.12
CA VAL A 46 6.68 26.88 47.12
C VAL A 46 6.21 27.08 48.56
N GLY A 47 5.65 28.25 48.88
CA GLY A 47 4.94 28.57 50.12
C GLY A 47 3.50 29.02 49.83
N ARG A 48 2.55 28.58 50.65
CA ARG A 48 1.08 28.73 50.53
C ARG A 48 0.56 30.15 50.90
N ALA A 49 -0.39 30.65 50.08
CA ALA A 49 -1.70 31.35 50.32
C ALA A 49 -1.84 32.48 51.39
N PRO A 50 -2.94 33.31 51.45
CA PRO A 50 -4.22 33.32 50.70
C PRO A 50 -4.84 34.70 50.26
N ALA A 51 -5.84 34.60 49.35
CA ALA A 51 -7.14 35.29 49.18
C ALA A 51 -7.39 36.84 49.27
N ARG A 52 -8.27 37.30 48.33
CA ARG A 52 -9.20 38.48 48.26
C ARG A 52 -8.80 39.51 47.17
N SER A 53 -9.66 40.20 46.42
CA SER A 53 -11.10 40.15 46.09
C SER A 53 -11.39 41.22 45.01
N ARG A 54 -12.35 40.98 44.09
CA ARG A 54 -13.20 41.94 43.33
C ARG A 54 -12.59 42.96 42.34
N GLY A 55 -13.14 42.95 41.10
CA GLY A 55 -13.81 44.13 40.54
C GLY A 55 -13.23 44.89 39.31
N ARG A 56 -13.44 44.34 38.10
CA ARG A 56 -13.97 45.01 36.85
C ARG A 56 -13.27 46.29 36.25
N PRO A 57 -13.60 46.70 34.99
CA PRO A 57 -12.61 46.78 33.90
C PRO A 57 -12.34 48.21 33.36
N ALA A 58 -11.32 48.38 32.49
CA ALA A 58 -11.44 48.98 31.14
C ALA A 58 -10.10 49.44 30.51
N ARG A 59 -10.14 49.48 29.17
CA ARG A 59 -9.43 50.34 28.19
C ARG A 59 -8.25 49.78 27.39
N ARG A 60 -8.51 49.79 26.07
CA ARG A 60 -7.64 49.64 24.89
C ARG A 60 -6.68 50.82 24.72
N LEU A 61 -5.54 50.57 24.05
CA LEU A 61 -4.92 51.28 22.89
C LEU A 61 -3.45 50.77 22.69
N PRO A 62 -2.74 51.02 21.57
CA PRO A 62 -2.82 50.21 20.34
C PRO A 62 -1.46 49.75 19.74
N LEU A 63 -1.57 48.91 18.69
CA LEU A 63 -0.73 48.77 17.48
C LEU A 63 0.82 48.75 17.56
N GLY A 64 1.40 47.64 17.08
CA GLY A 64 2.79 47.55 16.60
C GLY A 64 2.94 46.45 15.55
N HIS A 65 2.83 46.82 14.27
CA HIS A 65 3.11 45.95 13.12
C HIS A 65 4.63 45.75 12.94
N ALA A 66 5.09 44.50 12.85
CA ALA A 66 6.40 44.16 12.29
C ALA A 66 6.23 43.14 11.16
N ARG A 67 6.35 43.62 9.92
CA ARG A 67 6.38 42.80 8.70
C ARG A 67 7.83 42.39 8.41
N TYR A 68 8.10 41.08 8.43
CA TYR A 68 9.35 40.49 7.97
C TYR A 68 9.29 40.32 6.45
N ARG A 69 10.12 41.05 5.70
CA ARG A 69 10.35 40.86 4.25
C ARG A 69 11.65 40.07 4.05
N ALA A 70 11.54 38.83 3.57
CA ALA A 70 12.68 38.06 3.09
C ALA A 70 13.02 38.48 1.64
N ARG A 71 14.28 38.87 1.42
CA ARG A 71 14.84 39.25 0.12
C ARG A 71 15.22 38.00 -0.67
N LEU A 72 14.74 37.92 -1.91
CA LEU A 72 15.20 36.95 -2.92
C LEU A 72 16.44 37.50 -3.63
N HIS A 73 17.54 36.73 -3.60
CA HIS A 73 18.73 36.98 -4.42
C HIS A 73 18.50 36.43 -5.83
N ARG A 74 18.65 37.28 -6.85
CA ARG A 74 18.86 36.92 -8.27
C ARG A 74 20.30 37.32 -8.65
N PRO A 75 21.07 36.49 -9.37
CA PRO A 75 22.33 36.92 -9.95
C PRO A 75 22.13 37.63 -11.30
N ALA A 76 23.05 38.54 -11.56
CA ALA A 76 23.03 39.58 -12.58
C ALA A 76 23.22 39.07 -14.03
N ARG A 77 22.59 39.77 -14.97
CA ARG A 77 22.89 39.74 -16.41
C ARG A 77 23.91 40.84 -16.73
N ALA A 78 25.02 40.49 -17.35
CA ALA A 78 25.90 41.43 -18.05
C ALA A 78 25.52 41.48 -19.55
N ARG A 79 25.40 42.69 -20.09
CA ARG A 79 25.19 43.00 -21.50
C ARG A 79 26.51 43.44 -22.14
N GLY A 80 26.67 43.10 -23.42
CA GLY A 80 27.63 43.66 -24.38
C GLY A 80 28.04 42.55 -25.35
N GLY A 81 27.77 42.54 -26.66
CA GLY A 81 27.32 43.58 -27.58
C GLY A 81 28.34 43.67 -28.72
N ARG A 82 28.09 42.97 -29.85
CA ARG A 82 28.23 43.47 -31.25
C ARG A 82 28.10 42.32 -32.26
N ARG A 83 27.30 42.60 -33.30
CA ARG A 83 27.07 41.80 -34.51
C ARG A 83 28.18 42.05 -35.51
N LEU A 84 28.57 41.05 -36.32
CA LEU A 84 28.93 41.21 -37.74
C LEU A 84 28.64 39.91 -38.51
N HIS A 85 28.23 40.10 -39.78
CA HIS A 85 27.81 39.10 -40.78
C HIS A 85 28.96 38.23 -41.31
N GLY A 86 28.63 37.04 -41.81
CA GLY A 86 29.43 36.30 -42.81
C GLY A 86 29.36 34.78 -42.66
N GLY A 87 28.73 34.09 -43.62
CA GLY A 87 29.06 32.69 -43.95
C GLY A 87 29.59 32.64 -45.39
N PRO A 88 29.80 31.45 -46.00
CA PRO A 88 30.00 30.11 -45.43
C PRO A 88 31.28 29.42 -46.01
N ALA A 89 31.75 28.34 -45.38
CA ALA A 89 32.62 27.35 -46.07
C ALA A 89 32.55 25.97 -45.42
N ALA A 90 32.52 24.96 -46.29
CA ALA A 90 32.35 23.53 -46.06
C ALA A 90 33.60 22.83 -45.49
N ILE A 91 33.45 21.56 -45.08
CA ILE A 91 34.24 20.40 -45.55
C ILE A 91 33.61 19.10 -45.00
N ARG A 92 33.32 18.16 -45.91
CA ARG A 92 33.11 16.70 -45.70
C ARG A 92 34.40 15.97 -46.07
N PRO A 93 34.63 14.74 -45.57
CA PRO A 93 34.63 13.58 -46.50
C PRO A 93 34.07 12.31 -45.82
N ALA A 94 33.89 11.15 -46.43
CA ALA A 94 33.55 10.68 -47.78
C ALA A 94 33.21 9.18 -47.57
N VAL A 95 32.20 8.68 -48.28
CA VAL A 95 31.80 7.26 -48.34
C VAL A 95 32.09 6.77 -49.75
N PRO A 96 32.54 5.53 -49.97
CA PRO A 96 32.37 4.89 -51.26
C PRO A 96 31.11 4.01 -51.27
N GLN A 97 30.21 4.26 -52.21
CA GLN A 97 29.11 3.38 -52.59
C GLN A 97 29.56 2.40 -53.69
N GLY A 98 28.97 1.21 -53.68
CA GLY A 98 28.99 0.27 -54.80
C GLY A 98 27.76 -0.64 -54.78
N ARG A 99 26.84 -0.39 -55.73
CA ARG A 99 25.66 -1.16 -56.18
C ARG A 99 26.05 -2.59 -56.62
N ALA A 100 25.22 -3.62 -56.85
CA ALA A 100 23.78 -3.88 -56.93
C ALA A 100 23.56 -5.42 -57.01
N ALA A 101 22.31 -5.86 -56.81
CA ALA A 101 21.60 -6.99 -57.42
C ALA A 101 22.24 -8.41 -57.51
N GLY A 102 21.48 -9.44 -57.11
CA GLY A 102 21.73 -10.81 -57.56
C GLY A 102 21.03 -11.88 -56.74
N ALA A 103 20.13 -12.62 -57.40
CA ALA A 103 19.38 -13.72 -56.83
C ALA A 103 20.18 -15.04 -56.75
N ARG A 104 19.59 -15.98 -55.98
CA ARG A 104 19.75 -17.45 -55.99
C ARG A 104 20.99 -18.07 -55.33
N ALA A 105 20.67 -19.10 -54.53
CA ALA A 105 21.22 -20.46 -54.50
C ALA A 105 21.68 -20.93 -53.12
N ARG A 106 21.03 -22.01 -52.65
CA ARG A 106 21.56 -22.93 -51.63
C ARG A 106 22.85 -23.59 -52.16
N PRO A 107 23.70 -24.12 -51.27
CA PRO A 107 23.87 -25.57 -51.32
C PRO A 107 23.92 -26.27 -49.95
N ARG A 108 23.83 -27.59 -50.08
CA ARG A 108 23.77 -28.67 -49.08
C ARG A 108 25.12 -28.96 -48.42
N SER A 109 25.07 -29.58 -47.24
CA SER A 109 25.88 -30.73 -46.76
C SER A 109 25.75 -30.81 -45.22
N HIS A 110 25.86 -31.91 -44.50
CA HIS A 110 25.83 -33.35 -44.78
C HIS A 110 25.52 -34.04 -43.43
N ARG A 111 24.82 -35.18 -43.49
CA ARG A 111 24.58 -36.15 -42.40
C ARG A 111 25.86 -36.81 -41.89
N LEU A 112 25.88 -37.16 -40.60
CA LEU A 112 26.31 -38.44 -40.00
C LEU A 112 25.46 -38.61 -38.72
N GLY A 113 24.87 -39.74 -38.31
CA GLY A 113 24.94 -41.13 -38.75
C GLY A 113 25.07 -42.07 -37.54
N GLY A 114 24.10 -42.96 -37.34
CA GLY A 114 24.18 -44.18 -36.49
C GLY A 114 23.68 -44.02 -35.05
N GLY A 115 22.87 -44.92 -34.46
CA GLY A 115 22.36 -46.23 -34.90
C GLY A 115 22.08 -47.09 -33.66
N GLY A 116 21.06 -47.97 -33.73
CA GLY A 116 20.99 -49.19 -32.92
C GLY A 116 19.71 -49.41 -32.08
N GLY A 117 19.02 -50.53 -32.34
CA GLY A 117 18.33 -51.31 -31.30
C GLY A 117 16.81 -51.53 -31.42
N LEU A 118 16.41 -52.53 -32.19
CA LEU A 118 15.16 -53.32 -32.04
C LEU A 118 15.52 -54.65 -31.32
N PRO A 119 14.60 -55.60 -31.00
CA PRO A 119 13.13 -55.61 -30.97
C PRO A 119 12.57 -56.23 -29.66
N LEU A 120 11.24 -56.45 -29.54
CA LEU A 120 10.67 -57.72 -29.04
C LEU A 120 9.13 -57.78 -29.24
N ARG A 121 8.65 -58.96 -29.63
CA ARG A 121 7.26 -59.32 -29.94
C ARG A 121 6.66 -60.26 -28.88
N HIS A 122 5.34 -60.13 -28.70
CA HIS A 122 4.31 -61.13 -28.33
C HIS A 122 4.31 -61.83 -26.95
N ARG A 123 3.22 -61.62 -26.20
CA ARG A 123 2.18 -62.65 -25.92
C ARG A 123 0.84 -62.02 -25.46
N ARG A 124 -0.26 -62.63 -25.91
CA ARG A 124 -1.68 -62.30 -25.66
C ARG A 124 -2.17 -62.96 -24.36
N ARG A 125 -3.15 -62.35 -23.67
CA ARG A 125 -4.47 -62.94 -23.35
C ARG A 125 -5.45 -61.88 -22.81
N ASP A 126 -6.57 -61.77 -23.53
CA ASP A 126 -7.86 -61.10 -23.22
C ASP A 126 -8.69 -62.00 -22.24
N PRO A 127 -9.92 -61.68 -21.75
CA PRO A 127 -10.92 -60.77 -22.36
C PRO A 127 -11.78 -59.88 -21.42
N GLY A 128 -12.42 -58.88 -22.01
CA GLY A 128 -13.75 -58.46 -21.56
C GLY A 128 -14.19 -57.04 -21.94
N GLY A 129 -14.99 -56.90 -23.00
CA GLY A 129 -16.04 -55.86 -23.05
C GLY A 129 -16.05 -54.88 -24.22
N ARG A 130 -16.59 -55.34 -25.36
CA ARG A 130 -17.52 -54.66 -26.29
C ARG A 130 -17.38 -53.13 -26.49
N ARG A 131 -16.89 -52.75 -27.69
CA ARG A 131 -17.63 -52.12 -28.82
C ARG A 131 -18.35 -50.80 -28.50
N LEU A 132 -18.01 -49.75 -29.25
CA LEU A 132 -18.95 -49.04 -30.14
C LEU A 132 -18.18 -48.17 -31.14
N ALA A 133 -18.87 -47.85 -32.22
CA ALA A 133 -18.37 -47.60 -33.57
C ALA A 133 -18.08 -46.13 -33.90
N ALA A 134 -17.45 -45.97 -35.06
CA ALA A 134 -17.03 -44.75 -35.73
C ALA A 134 -18.16 -43.73 -35.95
N GLY A 135 -17.77 -42.45 -35.94
CA GLY A 135 -18.57 -41.31 -36.36
C GLY A 135 -17.67 -40.17 -36.81
N ASP A 136 -17.91 -39.74 -38.04
CA ASP A 136 -17.14 -38.92 -38.95
C ASP A 136 -16.68 -37.52 -38.46
N ARG A 137 -15.59 -37.02 -39.05
CA ARG A 137 -15.01 -35.68 -38.83
C ARG A 137 -15.46 -34.73 -39.94
N THR A 138 -16.22 -33.69 -39.62
CA THR A 138 -16.33 -32.49 -40.46
C THR A 138 -16.42 -31.19 -39.66
N ALA A 139 -15.47 -30.31 -39.97
CA ALA A 139 -15.53 -28.84 -40.12
C ALA A 139 -16.05 -27.89 -39.00
N VAL A 140 -15.11 -27.04 -38.55
CA VAL A 140 -15.15 -25.55 -38.49
C VAL A 140 -16.12 -24.83 -37.52
N GLY A 141 -15.51 -24.19 -36.50
CA GLY A 141 -15.75 -22.78 -36.14
C GLY A 141 -17.01 -22.43 -35.34
N ALA A 142 -16.90 -22.40 -34.00
CA ALA A 142 -17.87 -21.70 -33.15
C ALA A 142 -17.17 -20.96 -31.99
N ARG A 143 -17.47 -19.67 -31.84
CA ARG A 143 -17.07 -18.79 -30.73
C ARG A 143 -17.66 -19.31 -29.40
N PRO A 144 -17.00 -19.13 -28.24
CA PRO A 144 -17.59 -19.55 -26.97
C PRO A 144 -18.84 -18.72 -26.64
N ALA A 145 -19.90 -19.41 -26.25
CA ALA A 145 -21.19 -18.86 -25.89
C ALA A 145 -21.09 -17.91 -24.69
N ARG A 146 -21.78 -16.76 -24.78
CA ARG A 146 -21.97 -15.82 -23.67
C ARG A 146 -22.83 -16.49 -22.60
N HIS A 147 -22.37 -16.50 -21.35
CA HIS A 147 -23.20 -16.84 -20.20
C HIS A 147 -24.46 -15.94 -20.19
N PRO A 148 -25.67 -16.51 -20.04
CA PRO A 148 -26.87 -15.70 -19.87
C PRO A 148 -26.78 -14.97 -18.52
N ARG A 149 -26.95 -13.64 -18.56
CA ARG A 149 -27.15 -12.83 -17.36
C ARG A 149 -28.36 -13.39 -16.63
N ARG A 150 -28.17 -13.89 -15.40
CA ARG A 150 -29.28 -14.21 -14.51
C ARG A 150 -29.98 -12.89 -14.17
N HIS A 151 -31.23 -12.74 -14.60
CA HIS A 151 -32.11 -11.71 -14.07
C HIS A 151 -32.32 -12.00 -12.58
N PRO A 152 -32.27 -10.97 -11.70
CA PRO A 152 -32.62 -11.16 -10.31
C PRO A 152 -34.10 -11.59 -10.21
N PRO A 153 -34.47 -12.43 -9.24
CA PRO A 153 -35.86 -12.84 -9.05
C PRO A 153 -36.75 -11.61 -8.86
N GLU A 154 -37.88 -11.57 -9.56
CA GLU A 154 -38.94 -10.58 -9.37
C GLU A 154 -39.36 -10.56 -7.89
N GLY A 155 -39.14 -9.43 -7.22
CA GLY A 155 -39.52 -9.22 -5.81
C GLY A 155 -38.39 -8.89 -4.85
N ALA A 156 -37.12 -8.89 -5.27
CA ALA A 156 -36.06 -8.32 -4.44
C ALA A 156 -36.25 -6.80 -4.36
N SER A 157 -36.65 -6.30 -3.18
CA SER A 157 -36.58 -4.88 -2.86
C SER A 157 -35.19 -4.36 -3.25
N VAL A 158 -35.12 -3.45 -4.23
CA VAL A 158 -33.86 -2.79 -4.58
C VAL A 158 -33.50 -1.91 -3.40
N THR A 159 -32.70 -2.42 -2.48
CA THR A 159 -32.24 -1.66 -1.33
C THR A 159 -31.47 -0.45 -1.86
N LYS A 160 -31.98 0.75 -1.60
CA LYS A 160 -31.37 2.00 -2.05
C LYS A 160 -29.89 2.04 -1.64
N LYS A 161 -28.98 2.28 -2.58
CA LYS A 161 -27.55 2.42 -2.27
C LYS A 161 -27.30 3.70 -1.47
N THR A 162 -26.26 3.72 -0.66
CA THR A 162 -25.83 4.90 0.08
C THR A 162 -24.87 5.71 -0.77
N LYS A 163 -25.19 6.99 -1.06
CA LYS A 163 -24.29 7.87 -1.80
C LYS A 163 -23.03 8.19 -0.98
N VAL A 164 -21.89 8.23 -1.67
CA VAL A 164 -20.59 8.52 -1.08
C VAL A 164 -19.88 9.68 -1.75
N ALA A 165 -19.08 10.41 -0.99
CA ALA A 165 -18.11 11.36 -1.53
C ALA A 165 -16.68 10.85 -1.31
N ILE A 166 -15.78 11.19 -2.23
CA ILE A 166 -14.35 10.89 -2.10
C ILE A 166 -13.59 12.22 -2.14
N ILE A 167 -12.87 12.54 -1.06
CA ILE A 167 -11.96 13.68 -0.99
C ILE A 167 -10.55 13.22 -1.31
N GLY A 168 -9.95 13.81 -2.34
CA GLY A 168 -8.62 13.45 -2.83
C GLY A 168 -8.67 12.71 -4.16
N SER A 169 -8.63 13.46 -5.26
CA SER A 169 -8.68 12.95 -6.64
C SER A 169 -7.33 12.40 -7.16
N GLY A 170 -6.47 11.92 -6.26
CA GLY A 170 -5.18 11.29 -6.60
C GLY A 170 -5.34 9.82 -6.96
N ASN A 171 -4.22 9.07 -6.89
CA ASN A 171 -4.22 7.65 -7.26
C ASN A 171 -5.17 6.80 -6.40
N ILE A 172 -5.17 6.99 -5.07
CA ILE A 172 -6.01 6.23 -4.13
C ILE A 172 -7.49 6.55 -4.36
N GLY A 173 -7.88 7.83 -4.36
CA GLY A 173 -9.28 8.20 -4.54
C GLY A 173 -9.84 7.82 -5.91
N SER A 174 -9.04 7.91 -6.98
CA SER A 174 -9.46 7.48 -8.32
C SER A 174 -9.66 5.96 -8.41
N ASP A 175 -8.77 5.17 -7.80
CA ASP A 175 -8.91 3.72 -7.73
C ASP A 175 -10.14 3.32 -6.90
N LEU A 176 -10.37 3.97 -5.76
CA LEU A 176 -11.54 3.77 -4.92
C LEU A 176 -12.84 4.12 -5.64
N MET A 177 -12.88 5.23 -6.39
CA MET A 177 -14.03 5.61 -7.21
C MET A 177 -14.44 4.50 -8.17
N PHE A 178 -13.46 3.89 -8.86
CA PHE A 178 -13.76 2.78 -9.76
C PHE A 178 -14.27 1.54 -9.01
N LYS A 179 -13.75 1.24 -7.81
CA LYS A 179 -14.24 0.14 -6.98
C LYS A 179 -15.66 0.37 -6.50
N VAL A 180 -15.98 1.55 -5.96
CA VAL A 180 -17.35 1.92 -5.56
C VAL A 180 -18.30 1.77 -6.75
N HIS A 181 -17.95 2.35 -7.89
CA HIS A 181 -18.80 2.34 -9.08
C HIS A 181 -19.02 0.94 -9.68
N ARG A 182 -17.99 0.09 -9.70
CA ARG A 182 -18.04 -1.20 -10.42
C ARG A 182 -18.37 -2.39 -9.54
N LEU A 183 -18.01 -2.35 -8.26
CA LEU A 183 -18.08 -3.51 -7.37
C LEU A 183 -19.15 -3.40 -6.30
N SER A 184 -19.46 -2.19 -5.81
CA SER A 184 -20.32 -2.07 -4.64
C SER A 184 -21.80 -2.24 -4.98
N GLU A 185 -22.47 -3.12 -4.23
CA GLU A 185 -23.94 -3.26 -4.25
C GLU A 185 -24.61 -2.42 -3.16
N VAL A 186 -23.82 -1.85 -2.23
CA VAL A 186 -24.30 -1.11 -1.06
C VAL A 186 -24.06 0.40 -1.20
N LEU A 187 -22.96 0.79 -1.86
CA LEU A 187 -22.52 2.18 -2.02
C LEU A 187 -22.66 2.62 -3.49
N GLU A 188 -22.88 3.91 -3.70
CA GLU A 188 -22.86 4.54 -5.02
C GLU A 188 -22.11 5.87 -5.00
N MET A 189 -21.44 6.20 -6.11
CA MET A 189 -20.69 7.46 -6.23
C MET A 189 -21.62 8.67 -6.31
N GLY A 190 -21.38 9.67 -5.45
CA GLY A 190 -22.02 11.00 -5.53
C GLY A 190 -21.04 12.06 -6.06
N VAL A 191 -20.05 12.43 -5.24
CA VAL A 191 -19.14 13.56 -5.52
C VAL A 191 -17.67 13.14 -5.43
N MET A 192 -16.87 13.49 -6.44
CA MET A 192 -15.40 13.45 -6.38
C MET A 192 -14.85 14.85 -6.10
N VAL A 193 -14.03 14.96 -5.06
CA VAL A 193 -13.56 16.24 -4.52
C VAL A 193 -12.04 16.32 -4.63
N GLY A 194 -11.55 17.42 -5.20
CA GLY A 194 -10.12 17.72 -5.32
C GLY A 194 -9.82 19.18 -4.97
N ILE A 195 -8.58 19.59 -5.18
CA ILE A 195 -8.11 20.98 -5.02
C ILE A 195 -7.41 21.52 -6.27
N ASP A 196 -7.14 20.64 -7.24
CA ASP A 196 -6.49 20.99 -8.50
C ASP A 196 -7.50 20.78 -9.64
N PRO A 197 -7.97 21.85 -10.32
CA PRO A 197 -8.92 21.72 -11.42
C PRO A 197 -8.36 20.91 -12.60
N ALA A 198 -7.04 20.74 -12.72
CA ALA A 198 -6.40 19.93 -13.77
C ALA A 198 -6.22 18.45 -13.37
N SER A 199 -6.72 18.02 -12.21
CA SER A 199 -6.57 16.65 -11.73
C SER A 199 -7.19 15.62 -12.70
N ASP A 200 -6.40 14.62 -13.10
CA ASP A 200 -6.87 13.49 -13.93
C ASP A 200 -8.02 12.73 -13.25
N GLY A 201 -8.01 12.59 -11.92
CA GLY A 201 -9.08 11.96 -11.15
C GLY A 201 -10.41 12.71 -11.26
N LEU A 202 -10.40 14.05 -11.19
CA LEU A 202 -11.59 14.87 -11.41
C LEU A 202 -12.08 14.74 -12.87
N ALA A 203 -11.17 14.83 -13.83
CA ALA A 203 -11.51 14.69 -15.24
C ALA A 203 -12.15 13.32 -15.55
N ARG A 204 -11.69 12.24 -14.90
CA ARG A 204 -12.28 10.89 -15.01
C ARG A 204 -13.65 10.81 -14.37
N ALA A 205 -13.82 11.34 -13.16
CA ALA A 205 -15.09 11.38 -12.47
C ALA A 205 -16.16 12.11 -13.30
N GLY A 206 -15.82 13.27 -13.86
CA GLY A 206 -16.72 14.02 -14.75
C GLY A 206 -17.11 13.25 -16.02
N ARG A 207 -16.18 12.50 -16.63
CA ARG A 207 -16.49 11.63 -17.78
C ARG A 207 -17.44 10.47 -17.45
N LEU A 208 -17.50 10.06 -16.19
CA LEU A 208 -18.43 9.05 -15.70
C LEU A 208 -19.77 9.65 -15.23
N GLY A 209 -19.93 10.97 -15.31
CA GLY A 209 -21.15 11.69 -14.92
C GLY A 209 -21.26 11.96 -13.42
N PHE A 210 -20.19 11.76 -12.64
CA PHE A 210 -20.19 12.12 -11.23
C PHE A 210 -19.99 13.62 -11.05
N GLU A 211 -20.59 14.18 -10.01
CA GLU A 211 -20.33 15.57 -9.64
C GLU A 211 -18.87 15.72 -9.21
N THR A 212 -18.26 16.85 -9.59
CA THR A 212 -16.87 17.14 -9.25
C THR A 212 -16.73 18.56 -8.73
N THR A 213 -15.83 18.73 -7.76
CA THR A 213 -15.43 20.05 -7.29
C THR A 213 -13.92 20.09 -7.05
N HIS A 214 -13.32 21.25 -7.30
CA HIS A 214 -11.92 21.54 -7.04
C HIS A 214 -11.74 22.54 -5.87
N GLU A 215 -12.81 22.81 -5.12
CA GLU A 215 -12.83 23.74 -3.98
C GLU A 215 -12.63 23.01 -2.64
N GLY A 216 -12.13 21.78 -2.68
CA GLY A 216 -11.90 20.96 -1.49
C GLY A 216 -13.18 20.64 -0.72
N VAL A 217 -13.03 20.42 0.58
CA VAL A 217 -14.14 20.05 1.47
C VAL A 217 -15.24 21.14 1.54
N ASP A 218 -14.90 22.40 1.32
CA ASP A 218 -15.90 23.47 1.26
C ASP A 218 -16.80 23.33 0.03
N GLY A 219 -16.22 22.99 -1.12
CA GLY A 219 -16.97 22.65 -2.32
C GLY A 219 -17.86 21.41 -2.14
N LEU A 220 -17.43 20.43 -1.34
CA LEU A 220 -18.26 19.29 -0.98
C LEU A 220 -19.47 19.71 -0.14
N ILE A 221 -19.28 20.55 0.88
CA ILE A 221 -20.35 21.03 1.75
C ILE A 221 -21.36 21.89 0.96
N ALA A 222 -20.89 22.64 -0.03
CA ALA A 222 -21.74 23.45 -0.91
C ALA A 222 -22.45 22.64 -2.01
N SER A 223 -22.13 21.34 -2.17
CA SER A 223 -22.73 20.49 -3.19
C SER A 223 -24.24 20.33 -2.97
N PRO A 224 -25.07 20.40 -4.02
CA PRO A 224 -26.50 20.08 -3.91
C PRO A 224 -26.75 18.62 -3.49
N GLN A 225 -25.77 17.73 -3.66
CA GLN A 225 -25.87 16.32 -3.24
C GLN A 225 -25.41 16.08 -1.79
N PHE A 226 -24.88 17.10 -1.10
CA PHE A 226 -24.22 16.91 0.19
C PHE A 226 -25.10 16.23 1.24
N ASP A 227 -26.39 16.60 1.31
CA ASP A 227 -27.33 16.04 2.28
C ASP A 227 -27.60 14.54 2.05
N GLU A 228 -27.50 14.07 0.79
CA GLU A 228 -27.68 12.66 0.45
C GLU A 228 -26.42 11.81 0.68
N ILE A 229 -25.24 12.44 0.84
CA ILE A 229 -23.99 11.72 1.12
C ILE A 229 -24.05 11.12 2.52
N GLY A 230 -23.97 9.79 2.62
CA GLY A 230 -23.90 9.08 3.90
C GLY A 230 -22.46 8.80 4.37
N VAL A 231 -21.54 8.55 3.42
CA VAL A 231 -20.14 8.21 3.72
C VAL A 231 -19.20 9.13 2.96
N VAL A 232 -18.15 9.60 3.63
CA VAL A 232 -17.08 10.38 3.03
C VAL A 232 -15.76 9.62 3.20
N PHE A 233 -15.13 9.25 2.08
CA PHE A 233 -13.79 8.70 2.07
C PHE A 233 -12.77 9.82 1.94
N ASP A 234 -11.74 9.82 2.79
CA ASP A 234 -10.65 10.79 2.70
C ASP A 234 -9.36 10.11 2.25
N ALA A 235 -8.92 10.43 1.03
CA ALA A 235 -7.72 9.94 0.37
C ALA A 235 -6.73 11.09 0.09
N THR A 236 -6.68 12.10 0.97
CA THR A 236 -5.79 13.27 0.84
C THR A 236 -4.43 13.07 1.53
N SER A 237 -4.21 13.70 2.67
CA SER A 237 -3.00 13.65 3.50
C SER A 237 -3.39 13.73 4.98
N ALA A 238 -2.48 13.34 5.88
CA ALA A 238 -2.80 13.30 7.31
C ALA A 238 -3.24 14.68 7.85
N GLY A 239 -2.52 15.74 7.47
CA GLY A 239 -2.87 17.11 7.85
C GLY A 239 -4.20 17.59 7.24
N ALA A 240 -4.48 17.24 5.98
CA ALA A 240 -5.73 17.60 5.32
C ALA A 240 -6.93 16.86 5.94
N HIS A 241 -6.77 15.59 6.31
CA HIS A 241 -7.85 14.84 6.96
C HIS A 241 -8.29 15.46 8.29
N ARG A 242 -7.35 15.94 9.13
CA ARG A 242 -7.70 16.65 10.37
C ARG A 242 -8.57 17.88 10.11
N HIS A 243 -8.27 18.64 9.07
CA HIS A 243 -9.06 19.80 8.65
C HIS A 243 -10.42 19.40 8.09
N ASN A 244 -10.46 18.40 7.21
CA ASN A 244 -11.70 17.89 6.61
C ASN A 244 -12.65 17.33 7.67
N ALA A 245 -12.13 16.49 8.58
CA ALA A 245 -12.89 15.91 9.68
C ALA A 245 -13.49 17.00 10.59
N ALA A 246 -12.72 18.04 10.93
CA ALA A 246 -13.22 19.15 11.73
C ALA A 246 -14.37 19.92 11.03
N LYS A 247 -14.30 20.09 9.71
CA LYS A 247 -15.37 20.73 8.92
C LYS A 247 -16.60 19.85 8.74
N LEU A 248 -16.42 18.53 8.67
CA LEU A 248 -17.51 17.58 8.46
C LEU A 248 -18.21 17.14 9.76
N ALA A 249 -17.55 17.29 10.92
CA ALA A 249 -18.10 16.91 12.23
C ALA A 249 -19.50 17.49 12.53
N PRO A 250 -19.81 18.77 12.24
CA PRO A 250 -21.16 19.33 12.47
C PRO A 250 -22.26 18.69 11.61
N HIS A 251 -21.90 17.95 10.56
CA HIS A 251 -22.82 17.40 9.57
C HIS A 251 -23.10 15.90 9.76
N GLY A 252 -22.52 15.26 10.79
CA GLY A 252 -22.78 13.86 11.13
C GLY A 252 -22.47 12.87 10.01
N LYS A 253 -21.48 13.18 9.15
CA LYS A 253 -21.08 12.29 8.05
C LYS A 253 -20.19 11.17 8.57
N GLN A 254 -20.42 9.94 8.12
CA GLN A 254 -19.55 8.81 8.40
C GLN A 254 -18.24 8.98 7.63
N LEU A 255 -17.10 9.04 8.33
CA LEU A 255 -15.78 9.19 7.74
C LEU A 255 -15.04 7.87 7.68
N VAL A 256 -14.39 7.64 6.54
CA VAL A 256 -13.40 6.56 6.34
C VAL A 256 -12.10 7.21 5.90
N ASP A 257 -11.13 7.23 6.79
CA ASP A 257 -9.83 7.86 6.61
C ASP A 257 -8.81 6.87 6.01
N LEU A 258 -8.41 7.11 4.75
CA LEU A 258 -7.36 6.34 4.07
C LEU A 258 -5.96 6.97 4.25
N THR A 259 -5.85 8.04 5.04
CA THR A 259 -4.60 8.71 5.37
C THR A 259 -4.04 8.18 6.69
N PRO A 260 -2.76 8.45 7.03
CA PRO A 260 -2.20 8.05 8.32
C PRO A 260 -2.54 9.06 9.44
N ALA A 261 -3.60 9.88 9.34
CA ALA A 261 -3.95 10.87 10.37
C ALA A 261 -4.32 10.25 11.72
N ALA A 262 -4.94 9.07 11.70
CA ALA A 262 -5.26 8.26 12.87
C ALA A 262 -6.06 9.01 13.95
N ILE A 263 -7.14 9.69 13.55
CA ILE A 263 -8.05 10.39 14.49
C ILE A 263 -9.10 9.41 15.04
N GLY A 264 -9.63 8.53 14.19
CA GLY A 264 -10.51 7.44 14.55
C GLY A 264 -9.75 6.14 14.86
N PRO A 265 -10.44 5.12 15.40
CA PRO A 265 -9.84 3.81 15.66
C PRO A 265 -9.38 3.12 14.37
N TYR A 266 -8.35 2.29 14.49
CA TYR A 266 -7.80 1.51 13.39
C TYR A 266 -8.71 0.35 13.00
N VAL A 267 -9.00 0.23 11.71
CA VAL A 267 -9.79 -0.86 11.15
C VAL A 267 -8.98 -1.61 10.10
N VAL A 268 -8.80 -2.91 10.33
CA VAL A 268 -8.28 -3.88 9.36
C VAL A 268 -9.37 -4.93 9.15
N PRO A 269 -10.07 -4.95 7.98
CA PRO A 269 -11.28 -5.74 7.82
C PRO A 269 -11.13 -7.25 8.05
N ALA A 270 -9.95 -7.81 7.85
CA ALA A 270 -9.65 -9.22 8.12
C ALA A 270 -9.30 -9.49 9.59
N VAL A 271 -9.42 -8.51 10.49
CA VAL A 271 -9.11 -8.66 11.92
C VAL A 271 -10.25 -8.16 12.79
N ASN A 272 -10.61 -6.88 12.69
CA ASN A 272 -11.49 -6.21 13.66
C ASN A 272 -12.67 -5.45 13.04
N LEU A 273 -13.14 -5.88 11.87
CA LEU A 273 -14.22 -5.20 11.13
C LEU A 273 -15.50 -4.95 11.95
N GLY A 274 -15.78 -5.81 12.93
CA GLY A 274 -16.97 -5.72 13.77
C GLY A 274 -16.85 -4.79 14.99
N GLU A 275 -15.66 -4.30 15.34
CA GLU A 275 -15.42 -3.64 16.63
C GLU A 275 -15.77 -2.15 16.66
N HIS A 276 -15.74 -1.48 15.50
CA HIS A 276 -15.83 -0.02 15.42
C HIS A 276 -17.01 0.44 14.54
N LEU A 277 -18.12 -0.31 14.56
CA LEU A 277 -19.30 -0.07 13.70
C LEU A 277 -20.12 1.17 14.10
N ASP A 278 -19.85 1.74 15.26
CA ASP A 278 -20.52 2.92 15.81
C ASP A 278 -19.59 4.14 15.83
N ALA A 279 -18.36 4.02 15.34
CA ALA A 279 -17.42 5.14 15.26
C ALA A 279 -17.75 6.03 14.06
N ASP A 280 -17.94 7.33 14.28
CA ASP A 280 -18.23 8.31 13.21
C ASP A 280 -17.05 8.51 12.24
N ASN A 281 -15.84 8.13 12.66
CA ASN A 281 -14.64 8.18 11.86
C ASN A 281 -13.81 6.94 12.14
N ILE A 282 -13.46 6.17 11.11
CA ILE A 282 -12.52 5.05 11.21
C ILE A 282 -11.27 5.32 10.38
N ASN A 283 -10.12 4.86 10.86
CA ASN A 283 -8.85 4.97 10.16
C ASN A 283 -8.41 3.63 9.58
N MET A 284 -8.01 3.64 8.33
CA MET A 284 -7.62 2.42 7.61
C MET A 284 -6.11 2.11 7.70
N VAL A 285 -5.42 2.69 8.68
CA VAL A 285 -3.98 2.54 8.90
C VAL A 285 -3.20 3.03 7.68
N THR A 286 -2.62 2.10 6.92
CA THR A 286 -1.83 2.35 5.72
C THR A 286 -1.95 1.13 4.81
N CYS A 287 -1.50 1.23 3.56
CA CYS A 287 -1.41 0.07 2.67
C CYS A 287 -0.49 -1.04 3.22
N GLY A 288 0.62 -0.68 3.87
CA GLY A 288 1.49 -1.64 4.54
C GLY A 288 0.79 -2.30 5.73
N GLY A 289 0.04 -1.54 6.52
CA GLY A 289 -0.77 -2.06 7.62
C GLY A 289 -1.83 -3.05 7.16
N GLN A 290 -2.64 -2.68 6.15
CA GLN A 290 -3.66 -3.57 5.59
C GLN A 290 -3.08 -4.86 5.00
N ALA A 291 -1.86 -4.81 4.46
CA ALA A 291 -1.18 -5.98 3.92
C ALA A 291 -0.53 -6.85 5.01
N THR A 292 -0.17 -6.33 6.18
CA THR A 292 0.72 -7.05 7.11
C THR A 292 0.15 -7.30 8.50
N ILE A 293 -0.70 -6.41 9.01
CA ILE A 293 -1.40 -6.59 10.30
C ILE A 293 -2.21 -7.90 10.33
N PRO A 294 -2.92 -8.33 9.26
CA PRO A 294 -3.61 -9.61 9.27
C PRO A 294 -2.68 -10.79 9.60
N ILE A 295 -1.44 -10.77 9.08
CA ILE A 295 -0.46 -11.83 9.33
C ILE A 295 0.01 -11.81 10.79
N VAL A 296 0.26 -10.64 11.36
CA VAL A 296 0.65 -10.52 12.78
C VAL A 296 -0.47 -11.00 13.68
N ALA A 297 -1.72 -10.62 13.40
CA ALA A 297 -2.89 -11.10 14.13
C ALA A 297 -3.09 -12.62 14.00
N ALA A 298 -2.82 -13.19 12.82
CA ALA A 298 -2.89 -14.64 12.60
C ALA A 298 -1.87 -15.42 13.44
N ILE A 299 -0.63 -14.91 13.53
CA ILE A 299 0.41 -15.48 14.40
C ILE A 299 0.03 -15.29 15.88
N GLY A 300 -0.46 -14.10 16.25
CA GLY A 300 -0.92 -13.76 17.60
C GLY A 300 -2.07 -14.61 18.12
N ALA A 301 -2.90 -15.15 17.22
CA ALA A 301 -3.96 -16.09 17.58
C ALA A 301 -3.43 -17.48 18.00
N VAL A 302 -2.18 -17.81 17.66
CA VAL A 302 -1.54 -19.08 18.02
C VAL A 302 -0.60 -18.91 19.20
N THR A 303 0.20 -17.85 19.21
CA THR A 303 1.24 -17.63 20.23
C THR A 303 1.48 -16.13 20.48
N PRO A 304 1.85 -15.70 21.70
CA PRO A 304 2.11 -14.29 21.99
C PRO A 304 3.20 -13.70 21.09
N VAL A 305 2.90 -12.55 20.48
CA VAL A 305 3.83 -11.80 19.63
C VAL A 305 4.59 -10.77 20.46
N HIS A 306 5.89 -10.97 20.65
CA HIS A 306 6.74 -10.09 21.45
C HIS A 306 7.25 -8.88 20.67
N TYR A 307 7.43 -9.05 19.36
CA TYR A 307 7.88 -8.01 18.45
C TYR A 307 7.39 -8.34 17.03
N ALA A 308 6.91 -7.33 16.31
CA ALA A 308 6.58 -7.44 14.90
C ALA A 308 7.22 -6.28 14.11
N GLU A 309 7.89 -6.63 13.02
CA GLU A 309 8.46 -5.69 12.07
C GLU A 309 7.96 -5.97 10.67
N ILE A 310 7.63 -4.91 9.92
CA ILE A 310 7.24 -5.01 8.52
C ILE A 310 8.13 -4.18 7.62
N VAL A 311 8.33 -4.67 6.40
CA VAL A 311 9.02 -3.96 5.33
C VAL A 311 8.13 -3.94 4.09
N ALA A 312 7.50 -2.79 3.83
CA ALA A 312 6.69 -2.57 2.65
C ALA A 312 7.55 -1.99 1.51
N SER A 313 7.66 -2.72 0.40
CA SER A 313 8.40 -2.30 -0.79
C SER A 313 7.44 -2.07 -1.95
N ILE A 314 7.38 -0.82 -2.42
CA ILE A 314 6.44 -0.39 -3.46
C ILE A 314 7.16 0.28 -4.63
N SER A 315 6.51 0.26 -5.80
CA SER A 315 6.95 1.04 -6.96
C SER A 315 6.92 2.53 -6.66
N SER A 316 7.98 3.25 -7.05
CA SER A 316 8.02 4.71 -6.96
C SER A 316 6.89 5.39 -7.74
N LYS A 317 6.39 4.76 -8.82
CA LYS A 317 5.29 5.27 -9.64
C LYS A 317 3.92 5.14 -8.95
N SER A 318 3.75 4.23 -8.00
CA SER A 318 2.50 4.11 -7.23
C SER A 318 2.44 5.04 -6.02
N ALA A 319 3.58 5.58 -5.56
CA ALA A 319 3.67 6.56 -4.49
C ALA A 319 3.48 8.00 -5.00
N GLY A 320 2.25 8.52 -4.87
CA GLY A 320 1.92 9.90 -5.20
C GLY A 320 2.49 10.93 -4.21
N PRO A 321 2.31 12.25 -4.47
CA PRO A 321 2.82 13.31 -3.60
C PRO A 321 2.34 13.21 -2.14
N GLY A 322 1.07 12.83 -1.93
CA GLY A 322 0.51 12.62 -0.59
C GLY A 322 1.27 11.57 0.21
N THR A 323 1.53 10.40 -0.37
CA THR A 323 2.32 9.34 0.29
C THR A 323 3.74 9.82 0.63
N ARG A 324 4.39 10.57 -0.28
CA ARG A 324 5.76 11.06 -0.09
C ARG A 324 5.88 12.13 0.99
N ALA A 325 4.83 12.92 1.18
CA ALA A 325 4.79 13.96 2.20
C ALA A 325 4.52 13.44 3.61
N ASN A 326 4.02 12.20 3.75
CA ASN A 326 3.62 11.61 5.05
C ASN A 326 4.35 10.28 5.32
N ILE A 327 5.64 10.19 4.99
CA ILE A 327 6.41 8.94 5.11
C ILE A 327 6.69 8.58 6.58
N ASP A 328 6.85 9.58 7.44
CA ASP A 328 7.06 9.38 8.88
C ASP A 328 5.77 8.86 9.52
N GLU A 329 4.64 9.50 9.23
CA GLU A 329 3.31 9.06 9.70
C GLU A 329 2.97 7.66 9.19
N PHE A 330 3.42 7.26 7.99
CA PHE A 330 3.29 5.88 7.54
C PHE A 330 3.97 4.93 8.53
N THR A 331 5.21 5.21 8.94
CA THR A 331 5.96 4.32 9.83
C THR A 331 5.35 4.27 11.23
N GLU A 332 4.94 5.42 11.77
CA GLU A 332 4.37 5.56 13.10
C GLU A 332 2.98 4.90 13.19
N THR A 333 2.07 5.23 12.27
CA THR A 333 0.71 4.69 12.24
C THR A 333 0.71 3.19 11.94
N THR A 334 1.59 2.71 11.07
CA THR A 334 1.68 1.27 10.80
C THR A 334 2.23 0.51 12.01
N ALA A 335 3.26 1.04 12.68
CA ALA A 335 3.78 0.43 13.91
C ALA A 335 2.71 0.37 15.01
N ALA A 336 1.95 1.45 15.21
CA ALA A 336 0.83 1.47 16.15
C ALA A 336 -0.27 0.48 15.77
N GLY A 337 -0.57 0.31 14.48
CA GLY A 337 -1.52 -0.71 14.00
C GLY A 337 -1.05 -2.15 14.24
N LEU A 338 0.25 -2.43 14.10
CA LEU A 338 0.82 -3.75 14.46
C LEU A 338 0.63 -4.08 15.94
N GLU A 339 0.70 -3.06 16.81
CA GLU A 339 0.51 -3.22 18.25
C GLU A 339 -0.98 -3.35 18.61
N GLN A 340 -1.79 -2.37 18.23
CA GLN A 340 -3.17 -2.25 18.68
C GLN A 340 -4.12 -3.24 18.00
N VAL A 341 -3.91 -3.54 16.71
CA VAL A 341 -4.77 -4.43 15.92
C VAL A 341 -4.09 -5.77 15.67
N GLY A 342 -2.78 -5.77 15.43
CA GLY A 342 -2.01 -6.99 15.23
C GLY A 342 -1.76 -7.78 16.52
N GLY A 343 -1.81 -7.13 17.69
CA GLY A 343 -1.56 -7.76 18.98
C GLY A 343 -0.08 -7.94 19.33
N ALA A 344 0.84 -7.29 18.60
CA ALA A 344 2.26 -7.31 18.95
C ALA A 344 2.54 -6.45 20.18
N ALA A 345 3.42 -6.92 21.08
CA ALA A 345 3.86 -6.10 22.22
C ALA A 345 4.71 -4.88 21.80
N ARG A 346 5.33 -4.94 20.61
CA ARG A 346 6.04 -3.81 19.98
C ARG A 346 6.02 -3.94 18.47
N GLY A 347 5.72 -2.85 17.78
CA GLY A 347 5.66 -2.76 16.32
C GLY A 347 6.80 -1.95 15.72
N LYS A 348 7.18 -2.28 14.49
CA LYS A 348 8.05 -1.45 13.64
C LYS A 348 7.61 -1.56 12.18
N ALA A 349 7.62 -0.44 11.47
CA ALA A 349 7.35 -0.41 10.05
C ALA A 349 8.46 0.30 9.28
N ILE A 350 8.80 -0.25 8.12
CA ILE A 350 9.73 0.31 7.14
C ILE A 350 9.00 0.38 5.79
N ILE A 351 9.18 1.48 5.06
CA ILE A 351 8.71 1.63 3.69
C ILE A 351 9.86 1.95 2.75
N ILE A 352 9.93 1.27 1.61
CA ILE A 352 10.94 1.45 0.57
C ILE A 352 10.26 1.72 -0.77
N LEU A 353 10.71 2.79 -1.44
CA LEU A 353 10.24 3.18 -2.77
C LEU A 353 11.30 2.78 -3.80
N ASN A 354 10.95 1.87 -4.70
CA ASN A 354 11.88 1.36 -5.71
C ASN A 354 11.51 1.89 -7.12
N PRO A 355 12.43 2.54 -7.85
CA PRO A 355 12.16 3.11 -9.17
C PRO A 355 12.42 2.14 -10.34
N ALA A 356 12.60 0.84 -10.09
CA ALA A 356 12.85 -0.17 -11.14
C ALA A 356 11.82 -0.12 -12.29
N ASP A 357 12.28 -0.49 -13.48
CA ASP A 357 11.47 -0.61 -14.69
C ASP A 357 11.71 -2.00 -15.33
N PRO A 358 10.68 -2.84 -15.53
CA PRO A 358 9.26 -2.57 -15.27
C PRO A 358 8.95 -2.35 -13.78
N PRO A 359 7.92 -1.54 -13.45
CA PRO A 359 7.56 -1.25 -12.06
C PRO A 359 7.28 -2.53 -11.26
N MET A 360 7.87 -2.64 -10.07
CA MET A 360 7.71 -3.83 -9.24
C MET A 360 6.31 -3.93 -8.64
N ILE A 361 5.79 -5.16 -8.56
CA ILE A 361 4.62 -5.52 -7.74
C ILE A 361 4.96 -5.23 -6.27
N MET A 362 3.97 -4.77 -5.50
CA MET A 362 4.13 -4.57 -4.06
C MET A 362 4.58 -5.87 -3.38
N ARG A 363 5.60 -5.74 -2.53
CA ARG A 363 6.12 -6.82 -1.70
C ARG A 363 6.11 -6.37 -0.25
N ASP A 364 5.69 -7.26 0.62
CA ASP A 364 5.74 -7.02 2.06
C ASP A 364 6.44 -8.21 2.73
N THR A 365 7.33 -7.90 3.66
CA THR A 365 7.93 -8.90 4.53
C THR A 365 7.48 -8.63 5.95
N VAL A 366 6.97 -9.65 6.63
CA VAL A 366 6.54 -9.60 8.03
C VAL A 366 7.51 -10.46 8.83
N GLN A 367 8.14 -9.86 9.82
CA GLN A 367 9.10 -10.50 10.72
C GLN A 367 8.55 -10.45 12.14
N VAL A 368 8.41 -11.61 12.79
CA VAL A 368 7.77 -11.72 14.10
C VAL A 368 8.63 -12.53 15.04
N LEU A 369 8.88 -12.00 16.25
CA LEU A 369 9.48 -12.75 17.34
C LEU A 369 8.38 -13.25 18.27
N VAL A 370 8.31 -14.57 18.41
CA VAL A 370 7.43 -15.28 19.34
C VAL A 370 8.29 -16.09 20.32
N SER A 371 7.69 -16.61 21.38
CA SER A 371 8.38 -17.59 22.25
C SER A 371 8.87 -18.78 21.43
N ARG A 372 9.81 -19.58 21.93
CA ARG A 372 10.27 -20.79 21.23
C ARG A 372 9.08 -21.68 20.84
N GLN A 373 9.01 -22.08 19.58
CA GLN A 373 7.91 -22.91 19.03
C GLN A 373 8.45 -24.28 18.62
N ASP A 374 7.73 -25.33 19.03
CA ASP A 374 7.89 -26.70 18.53
C ASP A 374 7.26 -26.86 17.13
N ASP A 375 7.37 -28.06 16.55
CA ASP A 375 6.91 -28.31 15.19
C ASP A 375 5.38 -28.23 15.04
N ASP A 376 4.63 -28.64 16.07
CA ASP A 376 3.16 -28.55 16.08
C ASP A 376 2.69 -27.10 16.08
N ALA A 377 3.29 -26.26 16.92
CA ALA A 377 2.98 -24.84 16.96
C ALA A 377 3.41 -24.12 15.66
N ARG A 378 4.53 -24.51 15.04
CA ARG A 378 4.93 -24.01 13.72
C ARG A 378 3.90 -24.37 12.65
N ALA A 379 3.40 -25.61 12.64
CA ALA A 379 2.35 -26.03 11.72
C ALA A 379 1.05 -25.25 11.93
N ALA A 380 0.67 -25.00 13.21
CA ALA A 380 -0.49 -24.18 13.54
C ALA A 380 -0.34 -22.72 13.06
N ILE A 381 0.86 -22.13 13.19
CA ILE A 381 1.17 -20.80 12.66
C ILE A 381 1.00 -20.76 11.13
N VAL A 382 1.50 -21.77 10.40
CA VAL A 382 1.33 -21.84 8.95
C VAL A 382 -0.15 -21.87 8.58
N ALA A 383 -0.93 -22.76 9.21
CA ALA A 383 -2.36 -22.88 8.95
C ALA A 383 -3.13 -21.58 9.24
N ALA A 384 -2.81 -20.90 10.35
CA ALA A 384 -3.43 -19.62 10.70
C ALA A 384 -3.10 -18.52 9.67
N VAL A 385 -1.85 -18.45 9.22
CA VAL A 385 -1.40 -17.51 8.18
C VAL A 385 -2.13 -17.78 6.86
N GLU A 386 -2.19 -19.03 6.41
CA GLU A 386 -2.88 -19.42 5.17
C GLU A 386 -4.39 -19.13 5.21
N ALA A 387 -5.05 -19.43 6.33
CA ALA A 387 -6.45 -19.10 6.54
C ALA A 387 -6.70 -17.58 6.45
N ARG A 388 -5.80 -16.78 7.05
CA ARG A 388 -5.90 -15.33 6.97
C ARG A 388 -5.66 -14.77 5.58
N ILE A 389 -4.72 -15.34 4.82
CA ILE A 389 -4.52 -14.99 3.42
C ILE A 389 -5.79 -15.24 2.60
N ALA A 390 -6.42 -16.40 2.78
CA ALA A 390 -7.67 -16.73 2.10
C ALA A 390 -8.80 -15.73 2.43
N GLU A 391 -8.83 -15.20 3.65
CA GLU A 391 -9.78 -14.15 4.03
C GLU A 391 -9.48 -12.82 3.33
N VAL A 392 -8.22 -12.37 3.32
CA VAL A 392 -7.82 -11.14 2.61
C VAL A 392 -8.11 -11.25 1.11
N GLN A 393 -7.90 -12.43 0.53
CA GLN A 393 -8.19 -12.72 -0.88
C GLN A 393 -9.65 -12.52 -1.28
N ARG A 394 -10.59 -12.55 -0.33
CA ARG A 394 -12.01 -12.27 -0.60
C ARG A 394 -12.26 -10.84 -1.08
N TYR A 395 -11.37 -9.90 -0.75
CA TYR A 395 -11.46 -8.51 -1.20
C TYR A 395 -10.22 -8.04 -1.97
N VAL A 396 -9.11 -8.81 -1.96
CA VAL A 396 -7.91 -8.56 -2.78
C VAL A 396 -7.40 -9.87 -3.38
N PRO A 397 -7.95 -10.32 -4.52
CA PRO A 397 -7.60 -11.62 -5.10
C PRO A 397 -6.11 -11.83 -5.40
N GLY A 398 -5.36 -10.74 -5.63
CA GLY A 398 -3.93 -10.79 -5.92
C GLY A 398 -3.02 -10.86 -4.69
N TYR A 399 -3.56 -10.85 -3.48
CA TYR A 399 -2.81 -10.96 -2.22
C TYR A 399 -2.42 -12.43 -1.94
N ARG A 400 -1.13 -12.74 -1.85
CA ARG A 400 -0.65 -14.13 -1.70
C ARG A 400 0.72 -14.24 -1.05
N LEU A 401 1.04 -15.43 -0.55
CA LEU A 401 2.41 -15.78 -0.19
C LEU A 401 3.29 -15.82 -1.42
N LYS A 402 4.44 -15.16 -1.33
CA LYS A 402 5.53 -15.33 -2.30
C LYS A 402 6.38 -16.54 -1.99
N GLN A 403 6.51 -16.91 -0.71
CA GLN A 403 7.32 -18.02 -0.22
C GLN A 403 6.56 -18.71 0.91
N GLN A 404 6.89 -19.97 1.18
CA GLN A 404 6.45 -20.64 2.41
C GLN A 404 6.89 -19.83 3.63
N VAL A 405 6.12 -19.89 4.71
CA VAL A 405 6.49 -19.27 5.99
C VAL A 405 7.82 -19.86 6.46
N GLN A 406 8.76 -18.99 6.82
CA GLN A 406 10.09 -19.39 7.27
C GLN A 406 10.17 -19.29 8.78
N PHE A 407 10.84 -20.25 9.41
CA PHE A 407 11.10 -20.27 10.84
C PHE A 407 12.60 -20.33 11.08
N ARG A 408 13.09 -19.52 12.01
CA ARG A 408 14.47 -19.60 12.48
C ARG A 408 14.50 -19.40 13.98
N ASP A 409 15.10 -20.34 14.68
CA ASP A 409 15.41 -20.17 16.09
C ASP A 409 16.56 -19.20 16.27
N VAL A 410 16.33 -18.19 17.12
CA VAL A 410 17.31 -17.16 17.46
C VAL A 410 17.47 -17.05 18.98
N ASP A 411 18.61 -16.54 19.42
CA ASP A 411 18.94 -16.42 20.84
C ASP A 411 18.58 -15.04 21.40
N ALA A 412 18.91 -14.81 22.67
CA ALA A 412 18.65 -13.56 23.39
C ALA A 412 19.36 -12.31 22.80
N GLU A 413 20.18 -12.45 21.75
CA GLU A 413 20.73 -11.29 21.02
C GLU A 413 19.64 -10.35 20.46
N PHE A 414 18.43 -10.88 20.27
CA PHE A 414 17.25 -10.12 19.82
C PHE A 414 16.48 -9.42 20.96
N ASP A 415 16.90 -9.56 22.23
CA ASP A 415 16.27 -8.93 23.40
C ASP A 415 16.16 -7.41 23.32
N GLY A 416 17.04 -6.76 22.54
CA GLY A 416 16.99 -5.31 22.32
C GLY A 416 15.75 -4.84 21.55
N LEU A 417 15.10 -5.75 20.80
CA LEU A 417 13.86 -5.47 20.08
C LEU A 417 12.62 -5.68 20.97
N VAL A 418 12.70 -6.60 21.93
CA VAL A 418 11.57 -7.03 22.75
C VAL A 418 11.41 -6.15 24.01
N PRO A 419 10.17 -5.75 24.39
CA PRO A 419 9.91 -5.09 25.66
C PRO A 419 10.47 -5.88 26.85
N ALA A 420 11.01 -5.19 27.86
CA ALA A 420 11.79 -5.82 28.92
C ALA A 420 11.01 -6.88 29.72
N ASP A 421 9.70 -6.68 29.89
CA ASP A 421 8.75 -7.58 30.55
C ASP A 421 8.35 -8.81 29.70
N ARG A 422 8.73 -8.83 28.42
CA ARG A 422 8.42 -9.89 27.46
C ARG A 422 9.64 -10.69 27.00
N ARG A 423 10.84 -10.33 27.47
CA ARG A 423 12.10 -10.98 27.07
C ARG A 423 12.11 -12.45 27.47
N GLN A 424 12.64 -13.28 26.58
CA GLN A 424 12.74 -14.73 26.76
C GLN A 424 14.20 -15.10 27.00
N GLY A 425 14.51 -15.66 28.18
CA GLY A 425 15.88 -16.07 28.51
C GLY A 425 16.41 -17.20 27.62
N GLU A 426 15.51 -18.03 27.07
CA GLU A 426 15.82 -19.17 26.20
C GLU A 426 15.85 -18.81 24.70
N GLY A 427 15.64 -17.53 24.34
CA GLY A 427 15.55 -17.05 22.97
C GLY A 427 14.14 -17.14 22.35
N TYR A 428 14.07 -17.01 21.03
CA TYR A 428 12.82 -16.79 20.28
C TYR A 428 12.76 -17.64 19.02
N THR A 429 11.56 -17.99 18.58
CA THR A 429 11.37 -18.40 17.19
C THR A 429 11.06 -17.15 16.36
N HIS A 430 11.90 -16.88 15.36
CA HIS A 430 11.70 -15.81 14.38
C HIS A 430 10.91 -16.36 13.19
N VAL A 431 9.69 -15.85 13.01
CA VAL A 431 8.81 -16.17 11.89
C VAL A 431 8.97 -15.10 10.81
N THR A 432 9.21 -15.51 9.57
CA THR A 432 9.27 -14.59 8.42
C THR A 432 8.24 -14.99 7.36
N VAL A 433 7.37 -14.04 7.01
CA VAL A 433 6.34 -14.20 5.99
C VAL A 433 6.63 -13.26 4.82
N PHE A 434 6.64 -13.80 3.61
CA PHE A 434 6.87 -13.04 2.37
C PHE A 434 5.58 -12.96 1.58
N LEU A 435 5.07 -11.74 1.39
CA LEU A 435 3.84 -11.47 0.65
C LEU A 435 4.15 -10.83 -0.69
N GLU A 436 3.28 -11.05 -1.67
CA GLU A 436 3.16 -10.20 -2.85
C GLU A 436 1.70 -9.80 -3.05
N VAL A 437 1.48 -8.54 -3.44
CA VAL A 437 0.15 -7.97 -3.61
C VAL A 437 0.02 -7.44 -5.03
N GLU A 438 -0.72 -8.16 -5.85
CA GLU A 438 -1.07 -7.75 -7.21
C GLU A 438 -2.43 -7.02 -7.20
N GLY A 439 -2.47 -5.82 -7.77
CA GLY A 439 -3.69 -5.01 -7.81
C GLY A 439 -4.60 -5.36 -8.98
N ALA A 440 -5.90 -5.04 -8.86
CA ALA A 440 -6.92 -5.35 -9.87
C ALA A 440 -6.86 -4.47 -11.14
N ALA A 441 -5.84 -3.62 -11.25
CA ALA A 441 -5.59 -2.73 -12.37
C ALA A 441 -6.75 -1.76 -12.73
N MET A 442 -7.48 -1.26 -11.72
CA MET A 442 -8.66 -0.40 -11.97
C MET A 442 -8.29 1.02 -12.38
N TYR A 443 -7.25 1.59 -11.76
CA TYR A 443 -6.71 2.91 -12.12
C TYR A 443 -5.26 2.82 -12.61
N LEU A 444 -4.35 2.39 -11.73
CA LEU A 444 -2.97 2.06 -12.10
C LEU A 444 -2.85 0.59 -12.52
N PRO A 445 -1.79 0.17 -13.23
CA PRO A 445 -1.57 -1.24 -13.59
C PRO A 445 -1.40 -2.17 -12.38
N SER A 446 -1.39 -3.49 -12.61
CA SER A 446 -1.41 -4.52 -11.56
C SER A 446 -0.24 -4.49 -10.57
N TYR A 447 0.86 -3.80 -10.90
CA TYR A 447 1.97 -3.59 -9.96
C TYR A 447 1.56 -2.74 -8.73
N ALA A 448 0.51 -1.92 -8.85
CA ALA A 448 0.06 -0.99 -7.81
C ALA A 448 -0.84 -1.63 -6.75
N GLY A 449 -0.49 -2.84 -6.28
CA GLY A 449 -1.22 -3.55 -5.23
C GLY A 449 -1.34 -2.78 -3.92
N ASN A 450 -0.44 -1.82 -3.67
CA ASN A 450 -0.51 -0.92 -2.52
C ASN A 450 -1.73 0.00 -2.52
N LEU A 451 -2.23 0.37 -3.69
CA LEU A 451 -3.49 1.11 -3.79
C LEU A 451 -4.65 0.14 -3.57
N ASP A 452 -4.60 -1.00 -4.25
CA ASP A 452 -5.70 -1.97 -4.29
C ASP A 452 -6.03 -2.53 -2.90
N ILE A 453 -5.02 -2.91 -2.11
CA ILE A 453 -5.21 -3.41 -0.74
C ILE A 453 -5.87 -2.37 0.17
N MET A 454 -5.49 -1.10 -0.02
CA MET A 454 -5.99 0.02 0.77
C MET A 454 -7.44 0.33 0.38
N THR A 455 -7.72 0.53 -0.90
CA THR A 455 -9.05 0.91 -1.39
C THR A 455 -10.07 -0.22 -1.27
N SER A 456 -9.68 -1.48 -1.46
CA SER A 456 -10.55 -2.64 -1.22
C SER A 456 -10.90 -2.79 0.26
N ALA A 457 -9.94 -2.58 1.16
CA ALA A 457 -10.20 -2.59 2.60
C ALA A 457 -11.16 -1.46 3.00
N ALA A 458 -10.94 -0.25 2.50
CA ALA A 458 -11.80 0.91 2.78
C ALA A 458 -13.23 0.69 2.27
N LEU A 459 -13.39 0.16 1.05
CA LEU A 459 -14.69 -0.19 0.49
C LEU A 459 -15.41 -1.19 1.41
N ARG A 460 -14.75 -2.29 1.77
CA ARG A 460 -15.32 -3.32 2.64
C ARG A 460 -15.73 -2.77 4.01
N ALA A 461 -14.91 -1.90 4.60
CA ALA A 461 -15.20 -1.27 5.88
C ALA A 461 -16.46 -0.37 5.80
N ALA A 462 -16.54 0.48 4.78
CA ALA A 462 -17.69 1.35 4.56
C ALA A 462 -18.99 0.58 4.28
N GLU A 463 -18.91 -0.50 3.48
CA GLU A 463 -20.07 -1.36 3.22
C GLU A 463 -20.60 -1.97 4.51
N ARG A 464 -19.71 -2.47 5.38
CA ARG A 464 -20.13 -3.03 6.67
C ARG A 464 -20.74 -1.97 7.59
N LEU A 465 -20.16 -0.76 7.66
CA LEU A 465 -20.73 0.35 8.43
C LEU A 465 -22.16 0.66 7.99
N VAL A 466 -22.39 0.76 6.68
CA VAL A 466 -23.72 1.04 6.12
C VAL A 466 -24.69 -0.10 6.38
N LEU A 467 -24.29 -1.35 6.18
CA LEU A 467 -25.14 -2.52 6.44
C LEU A 467 -25.51 -2.61 7.93
N SER A 468 -24.55 -2.40 8.83
CA SER A 468 -24.82 -2.41 10.27
C SER A 468 -25.78 -1.30 10.70
N ALA A 469 -25.62 -0.10 10.14
CA ALA A 469 -26.54 1.00 10.41
C ALA A 469 -27.98 0.72 9.91
N ARG A 470 -28.13 -0.04 8.82
CA ARG A 470 -29.45 -0.49 8.32
C ARG A 470 -30.06 -1.55 9.24
N GLU A 471 -29.30 -2.58 9.60
CA GLU A 471 -29.71 -3.62 10.54
C GLU A 471 -30.23 -3.01 11.86
N ARG A 472 -29.53 -2.01 12.40
CA ARG A 472 -29.96 -1.32 13.63
C ARG A 472 -31.26 -0.55 13.47
N LYS A 473 -31.48 0.10 12.33
CA LYS A 473 -32.72 0.85 12.06
C LYS A 473 -33.92 -0.08 11.92
N GLU A 474 -33.74 -1.25 11.32
CA GLU A 474 -34.79 -2.26 11.17
C GLU A 474 -35.18 -2.89 12.50
N VAL A 475 -34.26 -3.03 13.45
CA VAL A 475 -34.56 -3.53 14.81
C VAL A 475 -35.32 -2.51 15.67
N HIS A 476 -35.18 -1.21 15.39
CA HIS A 476 -35.81 -0.12 16.15
C HIS A 476 -37.09 0.45 15.49
N ALA A 477 -37.41 0.01 14.27
CA ALA A 477 -38.64 0.35 13.55
C ALA A 477 -39.71 -0.71 13.82
#